data_AF-A0AAU7M7N7-F1
#
_entry.id   AF-A0AAU7M7N7-F1
#
_cell.length_a   1.000
_cell.length_b   1.000
_cell.length_c   1.000
_cell.angle_alpha   90.00
_cell.angle_beta   90.00
_cell.angle_gamma   90.00
#
_symmetry.space_group_name_H-M   'P 1'
#
loop_
_entity.id
_entity.type
_entity.pdbx_description
1 polymer ?
#
loop_
_entity_poly.entity_id
_entity_poly.type
_entity_poly.pdbx_seq_one_letter_code
_entity_poly.pdbx_strand_id
1 'polypeptide(L)'
;MSQRWRAVGVLAGTLFLVNVLARLVIKLGFDEDDSAADRVSWVMFLVIGLILAVMAFRWGRDRPVARWSTDLVVTVAVALALTVFVAPLLVGQNPFAGGAGLFFAQIWLYLAATAAGVLVGYLVLTALGRDHRSQQLKRYAQLKAAKPRRVVRR
;
A
#
# COMPACT_ATOMS: atom_id res chain seq x y z
N MET A 1 -15.47 15.09 -3.02
CA MET A 1 -14.45 14.35 -3.82
C MET A 1 -13.01 14.77 -3.52
N SER A 2 -12.75 16.04 -3.19
CA SER A 2 -11.40 16.57 -2.88
C SER A 2 -10.63 15.79 -1.80
N GLN A 3 -11.27 15.39 -0.70
CA GLN A 3 -10.59 14.63 0.37
C GLN A 3 -10.09 13.25 -0.06
N ARG A 4 -10.80 12.56 -0.96
CA ARG A 4 -10.40 11.23 -1.47
C ARG A 4 -9.12 11.36 -2.30
N TRP A 5 -9.12 12.28 -3.26
CA TRP A 5 -7.95 12.54 -4.09
C TRP A 5 -6.79 13.12 -3.32
N ARG A 6 -7.04 13.92 -2.28
CA ARG A 6 -6.00 14.38 -1.36
C ARG A 6 -5.35 13.22 -0.59
N ALA A 7 -6.14 12.27 -0.10
CA ALA A 7 -5.59 11.09 0.59
C ALA A 7 -4.75 10.21 -0.35
N VAL A 8 -5.23 9.98 -1.58
CA VAL A 8 -4.49 9.25 -2.63
C VAL A 8 -3.19 9.98 -2.97
N GLY A 9 -3.25 11.30 -3.20
CA GLY A 9 -2.08 12.12 -3.53
C GLY A 9 -1.05 12.16 -2.40
N VAL A 10 -1.49 12.31 -1.14
CA VAL A 10 -0.59 12.26 0.03
C VAL A 10 0.08 10.89 0.14
N LEU A 11 -0.69 9.80 0.02
CA LEU A 11 -0.12 8.46 0.13
C LEU A 11 0.85 8.18 -1.02
N ALA A 12 0.50 8.54 -2.26
CA ALA A 12 1.39 8.40 -3.40
C ALA A 12 2.68 9.23 -3.22
N GLY A 13 2.55 10.46 -2.74
CA GLY A 13 3.67 11.34 -2.42
C GLY A 13 4.57 10.76 -1.32
N THR A 14 4.00 10.18 -0.27
CA THR A 14 4.75 9.51 0.80
C THR A 14 5.53 8.31 0.27
N LEU A 15 4.89 7.44 -0.53
CA LEU A 15 5.56 6.27 -1.12
C LEU A 15 6.69 6.69 -2.05
N PHE A 16 6.45 7.72 -2.87
CA PHE A 16 7.47 8.31 -3.73
C PHE A 16 8.62 8.91 -2.93
N LEU A 17 8.34 9.64 -1.84
CA LEU A 17 9.36 10.24 -1.00
C LEU A 17 10.27 9.19 -0.37
N VAL A 18 9.71 8.08 0.12
CA VAL A 18 10.49 6.94 0.63
C VAL A 18 11.45 6.43 -0.45
N ASN A 19 10.99 6.35 -1.71
CA ASN A 19 11.85 5.91 -2.81
C ASN A 19 12.99 6.89 -3.09
N VAL A 20 12.69 8.20 -3.15
CA VAL A 20 13.71 9.24 -3.39
C VAL A 20 14.74 9.24 -2.26
N LEU A 21 14.31 9.15 -1.00
CA LEU A 21 15.21 9.11 0.14
C LEU A 21 16.13 7.87 0.10
N ALA A 22 15.60 6.69 -0.23
CA ALA A 22 16.41 5.49 -0.39
C ALA A 22 17.49 5.69 -1.46
N ARG A 23 17.13 6.25 -2.63
CA ARG A 23 18.10 6.54 -3.69
C ARG A 23 19.16 7.56 -3.27
N LEU A 24 18.77 8.59 -2.53
CA LEU A 24 19.72 9.58 -1.99
C LEU A 24 20.67 8.95 -0.99
N VAL A 25 20.18 8.07 -0.10
CA VAL A 25 21.02 7.35 0.86
C VAL A 25 22.03 6.45 0.13
N ILE A 26 21.59 5.73 -0.90
CA ILE A 26 22.49 4.88 -1.72
C ILE A 26 23.55 5.74 -2.39
N LYS A 27 23.16 6.82 -3.08
CA LYS A 27 24.09 7.69 -3.79
C LYS A 27 25.09 8.42 -2.87
N LEU A 28 24.65 8.86 -1.69
CA LEU A 28 25.48 9.66 -0.80
C LEU A 28 26.39 8.83 0.12
N GLY A 29 25.99 7.59 0.44
CA GLY A 29 26.67 6.79 1.46
C GLY A 29 27.25 5.46 0.96
N PHE A 30 26.82 4.94 -0.19
CA PHE A 30 27.06 3.55 -0.59
C PHE A 30 27.31 3.37 -2.10
N ASP A 31 27.76 4.41 -2.81
CA ASP A 31 27.95 4.36 -4.28
C ASP A 31 28.98 3.30 -4.73
N GLU A 32 29.87 2.87 -3.83
CA GLU A 32 30.90 1.84 -4.08
C GLU A 32 30.63 0.49 -3.36
N ASP A 33 29.52 0.37 -2.59
CA ASP A 33 29.18 -0.85 -1.84
C ASP A 33 27.81 -1.40 -2.26
N ASP A 34 27.85 -2.29 -3.25
CA ASP A 34 26.67 -2.98 -3.79
C ASP A 34 25.86 -3.73 -2.71
N SER A 35 26.53 -4.29 -1.69
CA SER A 35 25.84 -5.04 -0.63
C SER A 35 25.01 -4.10 0.25
N ALA A 36 25.56 -2.92 0.57
CA ALA A 36 24.83 -1.93 1.33
C ALA A 36 23.68 -1.31 0.53
N ALA A 37 23.89 -1.03 -0.76
CA ALA A 37 22.86 -0.52 -1.66
C ALA A 37 21.67 -1.48 -1.78
N ASP A 38 21.95 -2.79 -1.89
CA ASP A 38 20.92 -3.83 -1.89
C ASP A 38 20.12 -3.84 -0.58
N ARG A 39 20.79 -3.82 0.58
CA ARG A 39 20.11 -3.79 1.90
C ARG A 39 19.19 -2.58 2.04
N VAL A 40 19.62 -1.39 1.61
CA VAL A 40 18.78 -0.19 1.62
C VAL A 40 17.55 -0.37 0.75
N SER A 41 17.69 -0.99 -0.42
CA SER A 41 16.56 -1.30 -1.31
C SER A 41 15.57 -2.29 -0.67
N TRP A 42 16.06 -3.34 -0.02
CA TRP A 42 15.22 -4.28 0.74
C TRP A 42 14.44 -3.59 1.87
N VAL A 43 15.12 -2.75 2.66
CA VAL A 43 14.48 -1.96 3.73
C VAL A 43 13.43 -1.02 3.15
N MET A 44 13.72 -0.35 2.05
CA MET A 44 12.78 0.53 1.36
C MET A 44 11.50 -0.22 0.95
N PHE A 45 11.63 -1.39 0.29
CA PHE A 45 10.47 -2.19 -0.09
C PHE A 45 9.68 -2.68 1.12
N LEU A 46 10.36 -3.04 2.22
CA LEU A 46 9.72 -3.41 3.48
C LEU A 46 8.92 -2.24 4.07
N VAL A 47 9.48 -1.04 4.09
CA VAL A 47 8.79 0.18 4.57
C VAL A 47 7.56 0.49 3.72
N ILE A 48 7.69 0.43 2.40
CA ILE A 48 6.56 0.62 1.46
C ILE A 48 5.46 -0.41 1.73
N GLY A 49 5.83 -1.68 1.85
CA GLY A 49 4.90 -2.77 2.17
C GLY A 49 4.19 -2.54 3.50
N LEU A 50 4.91 -2.10 4.53
CA LEU A 50 4.35 -1.81 5.86
C LEU A 50 3.36 -0.64 5.82
N ILE A 51 3.69 0.45 5.12
CA ILE A 51 2.79 1.60 4.94
C ILE A 51 1.47 1.15 4.30
N LEU A 52 1.57 0.34 3.24
CA LEU A 52 0.39 -0.19 2.54
C LEU A 52 -0.39 -1.18 3.39
N ALA A 53 0.27 -2.03 4.16
CA ALA A 53 -0.39 -2.95 5.09
C ALA A 53 -1.22 -2.18 6.13
N VAL A 54 -0.63 -1.16 6.75
CA VAL A 54 -1.33 -0.27 7.71
C VAL A 54 -2.51 0.42 7.03
N MET A 55 -2.34 0.91 5.80
CA MET A 55 -3.40 1.62 5.10
C MET A 55 -4.55 0.69 4.68
N ALA A 56 -4.24 -0.49 4.15
CA ALA A 56 -5.22 -1.52 3.82
C ALA A 56 -6.02 -1.95 5.07
N PHE A 57 -5.33 -2.15 6.20
CA PHE A 57 -5.96 -2.47 7.48
C PHE A 57 -6.90 -1.34 7.95
N ARG A 58 -6.42 -0.09 7.97
CA ARG A 58 -7.21 1.06 8.45
C ARG A 58 -8.41 1.35 7.56
N TRP A 59 -8.22 1.40 6.24
CA TRP A 59 -9.31 1.70 5.32
C TRP A 59 -10.29 0.53 5.17
N GLY A 60 -9.82 -0.71 5.22
CA GLY A 60 -10.68 -1.88 5.12
C GLY A 60 -11.59 -2.10 6.33
N ARG A 61 -11.25 -1.52 7.49
CA ARG A 61 -12.11 -1.52 8.67
C ARG A 61 -13.40 -0.71 8.45
N ASP A 62 -13.29 0.43 7.78
CA ASP A 62 -14.38 1.41 7.69
C ASP A 62 -15.09 1.40 6.33
N ARG A 63 -14.47 0.83 5.28
CA ARG A 63 -14.94 0.93 3.89
C ARG A 63 -15.03 -0.43 3.20
N PRO A 64 -15.94 -0.60 2.22
CA PRO A 64 -16.02 -1.82 1.42
C PRO A 64 -14.76 -2.03 0.58
N VAL A 65 -14.40 -3.30 0.36
CA VAL A 65 -13.18 -3.71 -0.38
C VAL A 65 -13.07 -3.04 -1.73
N ALA A 66 -14.14 -3.07 -2.52
CA ALA A 66 -14.16 -2.47 -3.86
C ALA A 66 -13.79 -0.98 -3.87
N ARG A 67 -14.02 -0.23 -2.78
CA ARG A 67 -13.73 1.20 -2.75
C ARG A 67 -12.28 1.47 -2.36
N TRP A 68 -11.79 0.86 -1.28
CA TRP A 68 -10.43 1.14 -0.81
C TRP A 68 -9.38 0.46 -1.68
N SER A 69 -9.69 -0.69 -2.30
CA SER A 69 -8.75 -1.38 -3.19
C SER A 69 -8.48 -0.56 -4.45
N THR A 70 -9.50 0.04 -5.08
CA THR A 70 -9.31 0.94 -6.22
C THR A 70 -8.48 2.16 -5.86
N ASP A 71 -8.71 2.75 -4.68
CA ASP A 71 -7.90 3.89 -4.21
C ASP A 71 -6.43 3.51 -4.02
N LEU A 72 -6.14 2.32 -3.48
CA LEU A 72 -4.76 1.82 -3.35
C LEU A 72 -4.13 1.49 -4.71
N VAL A 73 -4.86 0.87 -5.63
CA VAL A 73 -4.36 0.59 -6.99
C VAL A 73 -3.96 1.87 -7.70
N VAL A 74 -4.81 2.90 -7.66
CA VAL A 74 -4.49 4.22 -8.23
C VAL A 74 -3.27 4.83 -7.54
N THR A 75 -3.20 4.76 -6.21
CA THR A 75 -2.05 5.26 -5.45
C THR A 75 -0.75 4.57 -5.85
N VAL A 76 -0.75 3.23 -5.91
CA VAL A 76 0.42 2.42 -6.28
C VAL A 76 0.85 2.72 -7.71
N ALA A 77 -0.10 2.83 -8.65
CA ALA A 77 0.20 3.16 -10.04
C ALA A 77 0.84 4.55 -10.18
N VAL A 78 0.31 5.58 -9.50
CA VAL A 78 0.89 6.92 -9.51
C VAL A 78 2.27 6.93 -8.86
N ALA A 79 2.42 6.31 -7.69
CA ALA A 79 3.70 6.24 -6.99
C ALA A 79 4.76 5.48 -7.80
N LEU A 80 4.38 4.39 -8.48
CA LEU A 80 5.25 3.64 -9.38
C LEU A 80 5.69 4.51 -10.56
N ALA A 81 4.77 5.20 -11.22
CA ALA A 81 5.09 6.09 -12.34
C ALA A 81 6.10 7.18 -11.91
N LEU A 82 5.86 7.83 -10.77
CA LEU A 82 6.79 8.81 -10.22
C LEU A 82 8.16 8.16 -9.89
N THR A 83 8.15 6.99 -9.26
CA THR A 83 9.37 6.26 -8.87
C THR A 83 10.24 5.87 -10.06
N VAL A 84 9.61 5.50 -11.17
CA VAL A 84 10.29 5.01 -12.37
C VAL A 84 10.77 6.16 -13.25
N PHE A 85 9.95 7.21 -13.42
CA PHE A 85 10.26 8.31 -14.34
C PHE A 85 10.85 9.54 -13.67
N VAL A 86 10.42 9.88 -12.45
CA VAL A 86 10.80 11.13 -11.78
C VAL A 86 11.97 10.92 -10.81
N ALA A 87 11.97 9.83 -10.03
CA ALA A 87 13.01 9.62 -9.03
C ALA A 87 14.43 9.56 -9.60
N PRO A 88 14.72 8.90 -10.76
CA PRO A 88 16.06 8.90 -11.33
C PRO A 88 16.52 10.31 -11.71
N LEU A 89 15.61 11.12 -12.26
CA LEU A 89 15.91 12.50 -12.68
C LEU A 89 16.29 13.39 -11.49
N LEU A 90 15.64 13.21 -10.34
CA LEU A 90 15.95 13.94 -9.11
C LEU A 90 17.36 13.63 -8.57
N VAL A 91 17.90 12.47 -8.94
CA VAL A 91 19.21 11.99 -8.50
C VAL A 91 20.26 12.19 -9.60
N GLY A 92 19.89 12.79 -10.74
CA GLY A 92 20.77 13.07 -11.88
C GLY A 92 21.09 11.84 -12.73
N GLN A 93 20.26 10.80 -12.68
CA GLN A 93 20.41 9.57 -13.45
C GLN A 93 19.33 9.46 -14.53
N ASN A 94 19.66 8.81 -15.66
CA ASN A 94 18.67 8.48 -16.68
C ASN A 94 17.85 7.25 -16.23
N PRO A 95 16.50 7.26 -16.32
CA PRO A 95 15.66 6.12 -15.95
C PRO A 95 16.00 4.81 -16.70
N PHE A 96 16.68 4.89 -17.83
CA PHE A 96 17.10 3.74 -18.64
C PHE A 96 18.60 3.43 -18.56
N ALA A 97 19.36 4.11 -17.68
CA ALA A 97 20.81 3.98 -17.60
C ALA A 97 21.27 2.54 -17.27
N GLY A 98 20.52 1.81 -16.45
CA GLY A 98 20.78 0.40 -16.12
C GLY A 98 20.27 -0.61 -17.14
N GLY A 99 19.75 -0.15 -18.28
CA GLY A 99 19.15 -1.01 -19.30
C GLY A 99 17.71 -1.46 -18.98
N ALA A 100 17.04 -2.03 -19.99
CA ALA A 100 15.63 -2.40 -19.91
C ALA A 100 15.37 -3.50 -18.85
N GLY A 101 16.31 -4.43 -18.65
CA GLY A 101 16.17 -5.50 -17.66
C GLY A 101 16.01 -4.97 -16.23
N LEU A 102 16.88 -4.05 -15.81
CA LEU A 102 16.81 -3.43 -14.49
C LEU A 102 15.56 -2.57 -14.32
N PHE A 103 15.15 -1.86 -15.37
CA PHE A 103 13.92 -1.07 -15.38
C PHE A 103 12.67 -1.93 -15.10
N PHE A 104 12.51 -3.05 -15.81
CA PHE A 104 11.36 -3.94 -15.61
C PHE A 104 11.46 -4.72 -14.30
N ALA A 105 12.66 -5.12 -13.88
CA ALA A 105 12.88 -5.77 -12.59
C ALA A 105 12.44 -4.86 -11.43
N GLN A 106 12.77 -3.56 -11.50
CA GLN A 106 12.35 -2.58 -10.50
C GLN A 106 10.82 -2.46 -10.44
N ILE A 107 10.14 -2.41 -11.59
CA ILE A 107 8.67 -2.39 -11.65
C ILE A 107 8.09 -3.64 -10.99
N TRP A 108 8.61 -4.83 -11.32
CA TRP A 108 8.10 -6.08 -10.80
C TRP A 108 8.32 -6.22 -9.30
N LEU A 109 9.49 -5.84 -8.79
CA LEU A 109 9.80 -5.83 -7.37
C LEU A 109 8.91 -4.86 -6.60
N TYR A 110 8.68 -3.67 -7.14
CA TYR A 110 7.77 -2.68 -6.53
C TYR A 110 6.33 -3.21 -6.48
N LEU A 111 5.84 -3.78 -7.59
CA LEU A 111 4.51 -4.39 -7.63
C LEU A 111 4.38 -5.58 -6.67
N ALA A 112 5.40 -6.44 -6.57
CA ALA A 112 5.42 -7.56 -5.65
C ALA A 112 5.38 -7.08 -4.19
N ALA A 113 6.23 -6.11 -3.81
CA ALA A 113 6.28 -5.56 -2.47
C ALA A 113 4.96 -4.87 -2.07
N THR A 114 4.38 -4.08 -3.00
CA THR A 114 3.10 -3.40 -2.74
C THR A 114 1.95 -4.38 -2.64
N ALA A 115 1.87 -5.39 -3.51
CA ALA A 115 0.87 -6.45 -3.45
C ALA A 115 0.97 -7.24 -2.14
N ALA A 116 2.19 -7.63 -1.74
CA ALA A 116 2.44 -8.33 -0.49
C ALA A 116 2.00 -7.50 0.73
N GLY A 117 2.37 -6.21 0.78
CA GLY A 117 1.96 -5.31 1.86
C GLY A 117 0.44 -5.17 1.98
N VAL A 118 -0.25 -4.93 0.86
CA VAL A 118 -1.73 -4.83 0.84
C VAL A 118 -2.37 -6.14 1.28
N LEU A 119 -1.87 -7.28 0.79
CA LEU A 119 -2.39 -8.60 1.12
C LEU A 119 -2.20 -8.92 2.61
N VAL A 120 -1.03 -8.63 3.19
CA VAL A 120 -0.78 -8.78 4.62
C VAL A 120 -1.75 -7.93 5.44
N GLY A 121 -1.89 -6.63 5.10
CA GLY A 121 -2.82 -5.75 5.81
C GLY A 121 -4.28 -6.23 5.74
N TYR A 122 -4.69 -6.74 4.58
CA TYR A 122 -6.02 -7.31 4.39
C TYR A 122 -6.23 -8.62 5.16
N LEU A 123 -5.26 -9.54 5.13
CA LEU A 123 -5.33 -10.79 5.88
C LEU A 123 -5.35 -10.57 7.39
N VAL A 124 -4.58 -9.61 7.91
CA VAL A 124 -4.62 -9.24 9.33
C VAL A 124 -5.99 -8.68 9.69
N LEU A 125 -6.59 -7.85 8.82
CA LEU A 125 -7.92 -7.32 9.03
C LEU A 125 -9.00 -8.41 9.10
N THR A 126 -8.96 -9.38 8.19
CA THR A 126 -9.91 -10.49 8.14
C THR A 126 -9.69 -11.47 9.28
N ALA A 127 -8.44 -11.80 9.63
CA ALA A 127 -8.10 -12.66 10.76
C ALA A 127 -8.61 -12.08 12.10
N LEU A 128 -8.60 -10.75 12.26
CA LEU A 128 -9.15 -10.08 13.45
C LEU A 128 -10.68 -9.92 13.41
N GLY A 129 -11.37 -10.35 12.34
CA GLY A 129 -12.82 -10.18 12.18
C GLY A 129 -13.27 -8.71 12.20
N ARG A 130 -12.35 -7.79 11.87
CA ARG A 130 -12.60 -6.34 11.85
C ARG A 130 -12.94 -5.84 10.46
N ASP A 131 -13.02 -6.72 9.47
CA ASP A 131 -13.48 -6.36 8.15
C ASP A 131 -14.93 -5.87 8.17
N HIS A 132 -15.22 -4.95 7.26
CA HIS A 132 -16.52 -4.31 7.16
C HIS A 132 -17.69 -5.30 7.06
N ARG A 133 -17.50 -6.43 6.36
CA ARG A 133 -18.55 -7.43 6.14
C ARG A 133 -18.84 -8.22 7.41
N SER A 134 -17.82 -8.68 8.14
CA SER A 134 -18.01 -9.36 9.43
C SER A 134 -18.68 -8.46 10.47
N GLN A 135 -18.33 -7.18 10.52
CA GLN A 135 -18.98 -6.22 11.43
C GLN A 135 -20.43 -5.94 11.05
N GLN A 136 -20.75 -5.84 9.76
CA GLN A 136 -22.13 -5.72 9.29
C GLN A 136 -22.98 -6.94 9.68
N LEU A 137 -22.44 -8.16 9.49
CA LEU A 137 -23.13 -9.40 9.86
C LEU A 137 -23.32 -9.50 11.38
N LYS A 138 -22.32 -9.13 12.18
CA LYS A 138 -22.42 -9.10 13.64
C LYS A 138 -23.50 -8.14 14.12
N ARG A 139 -23.57 -6.92 13.55
CA ARG A 139 -24.63 -5.95 13.86
C ARG A 139 -26.01 -6.47 13.47
N TYR A 140 -26.13 -7.11 12.31
CA TYR A 140 -27.40 -7.70 11.87
C TYR A 140 -27.86 -8.82 12.81
N ALA A 141 -26.95 -9.68 13.26
CA ALA A 141 -27.25 -10.73 14.25
C ALA A 141 -27.70 -10.14 15.59
N GLN A 142 -27.03 -9.10 16.09
CA GLN A 142 -27.41 -8.40 17.32
C GLN A 142 -28.80 -7.75 17.21
N LEU A 143 -29.11 -7.08 16.10
CA LEU A 143 -30.42 -6.48 15.84
C LEU A 143 -31.52 -7.55 15.78
N LYS A 144 -31.25 -8.69 15.14
CA LYS A 144 -32.20 -9.79 15.05
C LYS A 144 -32.44 -10.50 16.38
N ALA A 145 -31.41 -10.60 17.23
CA ALA A 145 -31.50 -11.16 18.58
C ALA A 145 -32.19 -10.21 19.58
N ALA A 146 -31.99 -8.90 19.45
CA ALA A 146 -32.60 -7.90 20.32
C ALA A 146 -34.09 -7.65 20.03
N LYS A 147 -34.61 -8.11 18.87
CA LYS A 147 -36.03 -7.94 18.54
C LYS A 147 -36.86 -8.91 19.38
N PRO A 148 -37.74 -8.44 20.28
CA PRO A 148 -38.57 -9.34 21.10
C PRO A 148 -39.44 -10.20 20.18
N ARG A 149 -39.31 -11.52 20.28
CA ARG A 149 -40.18 -12.46 19.56
C ARG A 149 -41.61 -12.25 20.06
N ARG A 150 -42.52 -11.83 19.18
CA ARG A 150 -43.96 -11.83 19.48
C ARG A 150 -44.37 -13.28 19.75
N VAL A 151 -44.73 -13.55 21.00
CA VAL A 151 -45.32 -14.83 21.39
C VAL A 151 -46.71 -14.89 20.75
N VAL A 152 -46.86 -15.73 19.73
CA VAL A 152 -48.17 -16.01 19.14
C VAL A 152 -48.90 -16.90 20.15
N ARG A 153 -49.88 -16.34 20.87
CA ARG A 153 -50.83 -17.14 21.65
C ARG A 153 -51.63 -17.99 20.66
N ARG A 154 -51.55 -19.31 20.80
CA ARG A 154 -52.49 -20.25 20.19
C ARG A 154 -53.76 -20.30 21.01
#